data_AF-A0A426Y3C6-F1
#
_entry.id   AF-A0A426Y3C6-F1
#
_cell.length_a   1.000
_cell.length_b   1.000
_cell.length_c   1.000
_cell.angle_alpha   90.00
_cell.angle_beta   90.00
_cell.angle_gamma   90.00
#
_symmetry.space_group_name_H-M   'P 1'
#
loop_
_entity.id
_entity.type
_entity.pdbx_description
1 polymer ?
#
loop_
_entity_poly.entity_id
_entity_poly.type
_entity_poly.pdbx_seq_one_letter_code
_entity_poly.pdbx_strand_id
1 'polypeptide(L)'
;MWHVRSEIAAAIFLVLDFDGRCRFDSKASNGSSSHVIMQHAEVSSLKDVIVPYTHLLPRLHLSQDQRRRTLLYFRGAKHRHRGGLIREKLWELLADEPDVIMEEGSPDAMGLEQSTGGMRGSDFCLHPAGDTPASCRLFDAIVSLCIPVIVSDSIELPFEGTVDYSDFSVFVSAREALRAGWLVNHLRGVSEEERDRLRRNMARVQPMFEYDNGDGNGGGIGPVPSDGAVNHIWKKVHEKLPMIREALIREKRTTTPEGGAALWRQCQCI
;
A
#
# COMPACT_ATOMS: atom_id res chain seq x y z
N MET A 1 9.35 -15.82 24.05
CA MET A 1 8.56 -14.87 23.22
C MET A 1 7.08 -14.76 23.63
N TRP A 2 6.59 -15.47 24.65
CA TRP A 2 5.20 -15.36 25.14
C TRP A 2 4.91 -14.04 25.89
N HIS A 3 5.86 -13.55 26.69
CA HIS A 3 5.67 -12.35 27.53
C HIS A 3 5.59 -11.02 26.75
N VAL A 4 5.95 -11.03 25.47
CA VAL A 4 5.92 -9.82 24.63
C VAL A 4 4.50 -9.56 24.09
N ARG A 5 3.67 -10.61 23.95
CA ARG A 5 2.30 -10.49 23.41
C ARG A 5 1.38 -9.64 24.28
N SER A 6 1.50 -9.74 25.60
CA SER A 6 0.61 -9.07 26.56
C SER A 6 0.84 -7.57 26.66
N GLU A 7 2.10 -7.13 26.58
CA GLU A 7 2.47 -5.71 26.60
C GLU A 7 2.27 -5.02 25.25
N ILE A 8 2.40 -5.77 24.16
CA ILE A 8 2.21 -5.28 22.79
C ILE A 8 0.73 -5.00 22.48
N ALA A 9 -0.19 -5.81 23.00
CA ALA A 9 -1.61 -5.73 22.67
C ALA A 9 -2.28 -4.39 23.06
N ALA A 10 -1.75 -3.68 24.06
CA ALA A 10 -2.31 -2.40 24.51
C ALA A 10 -1.78 -1.19 23.72
N ALA A 11 -0.65 -1.34 23.01
CA ALA A 11 0.06 -0.23 22.35
C ALA A 11 0.01 -0.29 20.82
N ILE A 12 -0.30 -1.45 20.24
CA ILE A 12 -0.47 -1.59 18.79
C ILE A 12 -1.97 -1.66 18.50
N PHE A 13 -2.56 -0.52 18.17
CA PHE A 13 -3.69 -0.54 17.25
C PHE A 13 -3.14 -1.03 15.91
N LEU A 14 -3.15 -2.35 15.70
CA LEU A 14 -2.97 -2.91 14.37
C LEU A 14 -4.21 -2.45 13.60
N VAL A 15 -4.11 -1.29 12.94
CA VAL A 15 -5.07 -0.92 11.91
C VAL A 15 -4.76 -1.85 10.73
N LEU A 16 -5.26 -3.08 10.83
CA LEU A 16 -5.53 -3.90 9.66
C LEU A 16 -6.67 -3.21 8.96
N ASP A 17 -6.35 -2.26 8.06
CA ASP A 17 -7.34 -1.58 7.23
C ASP A 17 -7.85 -2.54 6.16
N PHE A 18 -8.60 -3.55 6.60
CA PHE A 18 -9.60 -4.19 5.76
C PHE A 18 -10.82 -3.27 5.75
N ASP A 19 -10.74 -2.25 4.91
CA ASP A 19 -11.88 -1.53 4.36
C ASP A 19 -12.76 -0.83 5.42
N GLY A 20 -12.22 0.19 6.10
CA GLY A 20 -13.00 1.37 6.51
C GLY A 20 -14.37 1.18 7.20
N ARG A 21 -14.61 0.08 7.94
CA ARG A 21 -15.82 -0.11 8.75
C ARG A 21 -15.50 -0.83 10.06
N CYS A 22 -15.17 -0.05 11.09
CA CYS A 22 -15.28 -0.55 12.47
C CYS A 22 -16.71 -0.30 12.97
N ARG A 23 -17.51 -1.36 13.14
CA ARG A 23 -18.65 -1.33 14.07
C ARG A 23 -18.10 -1.54 15.47
N PHE A 24 -18.28 -0.56 16.34
CA PHE A 24 -18.11 -0.77 17.77
C PHE A 24 -19.47 -1.20 18.33
N ASP A 25 -19.62 -2.48 18.67
CA ASP A 25 -20.76 -2.92 19.46
C ASP A 25 -20.52 -2.50 20.92
N SER A 26 -20.87 -1.27 21.25
CA SER A 26 -21.00 -0.83 22.64
C SER A 26 -22.27 -1.44 23.22
N LYS A 27 -22.21 -2.66 23.76
CA LYS A 27 -23.15 -3.06 24.81
C LYS A 27 -22.78 -2.34 26.11
N ALA A 28 -23.29 -1.11 26.27
CA ALA A 28 -23.73 -0.57 27.57
C ALA A 28 -24.29 0.85 27.41
N SER A 29 -25.42 1.07 28.08
CA SER A 29 -26.07 2.35 28.44
C SER A 29 -26.68 3.24 27.34
N ASN A 30 -28.01 3.12 27.23
CA ASN A 30 -29.02 4.16 27.05
C ASN A 30 -28.60 5.55 26.52
N GLY A 31 -29.20 5.92 25.38
CA GLY A 31 -29.76 7.26 25.19
C GLY A 31 -29.07 8.15 24.14
N SER A 32 -29.83 8.46 23.08
CA SER A 32 -29.58 9.48 22.04
C SER A 32 -28.41 9.23 21.08
N SER A 33 -28.73 8.66 19.92
CA SER A 33 -27.83 8.51 18.77
C SER A 33 -27.59 9.88 18.11
N SER A 34 -26.62 10.64 18.62
CA SER A 34 -25.97 11.67 17.83
C SER A 34 -25.03 10.99 16.84
N HIS A 35 -25.33 11.10 15.54
CA HIS A 35 -24.44 10.72 14.45
C HIS A 35 -23.11 11.47 14.57
N VAL A 36 -22.13 10.88 15.24
CA VAL A 36 -20.74 11.32 15.18
C VAL A 36 -20.18 10.76 13.87
N ILE A 37 -20.07 11.61 12.86
CA ILE A 37 -19.25 11.33 11.68
C ILE A 37 -17.80 11.31 12.18
N MET A 38 -17.26 10.13 12.52
CA MET A 38 -15.83 10.00 12.76
C MET A 38 -15.13 10.28 11.44
N GLN A 39 -14.36 11.38 11.41
CA GLN A 39 -13.36 11.60 10.37
C GLN A 39 -12.41 10.38 10.39
N HIS A 40 -12.06 9.86 9.22
CA HIS A 40 -11.09 8.80 9.07
C HIS A 40 -9.84 9.17 9.87
N ALA A 41 -9.44 8.33 10.83
CA ALA A 41 -8.18 8.53 11.54
C ALA A 41 -7.07 8.48 10.48
N GLU A 42 -6.38 9.61 10.26
CA GLU A 42 -5.22 9.66 9.38
C GLU A 42 -4.20 8.61 9.84
N VAL A 43 -3.68 7.83 8.89
CA VAL A 43 -2.59 6.88 9.13
C VAL A 43 -1.43 7.67 9.72
N SER A 44 -0.98 7.27 10.92
CA SER A 44 0.14 7.90 11.60
C SER A 44 1.41 7.13 11.28
N SER A 45 2.27 7.74 10.47
CA SER A 45 3.59 7.25 10.07
C SER A 45 4.44 6.78 11.26
N LEU A 46 4.23 7.40 12.43
CA LEU A 46 4.98 7.11 13.64
C LEU A 46 4.63 5.75 14.26
N LYS A 47 3.34 5.40 14.32
CA LYS A 47 2.85 4.25 15.10
C LYS A 47 2.26 3.14 14.24
N ASP A 48 1.71 3.47 13.07
CA ASP A 48 0.99 2.51 12.25
C ASP A 48 1.97 1.71 11.39
N VAL A 49 1.70 0.42 11.24
CA VAL A 49 2.43 -0.48 10.35
C VAL A 49 1.57 -0.69 9.11
N ILE A 50 2.07 -0.27 7.95
CA ILE A 50 1.39 -0.50 6.69
C ILE A 50 1.68 -1.93 6.25
N VAL A 51 0.61 -2.66 6.00
CA VAL A 51 0.61 -4.10 5.71
C VAL A 51 0.23 -4.29 4.23
N PRO A 52 0.93 -5.15 3.47
CA PRO A 52 0.59 -5.36 2.06
C PRO A 52 -0.75 -6.09 1.92
N TYR A 53 -1.51 -5.78 0.88
CA TYR A 53 -2.69 -6.59 0.54
C TYR A 53 -2.25 -7.93 -0.04
N THR A 54 -3.06 -8.97 0.19
CA THR A 54 -2.91 -10.24 -0.51
C THR A 54 -3.14 -10.02 -2.00
N HIS A 55 -2.17 -10.39 -2.83
CA HIS A 55 -2.35 -10.41 -4.28
C HIS A 55 -3.36 -11.49 -4.68
N LEU A 56 -4.19 -11.19 -5.68
CA LEU A 56 -5.18 -12.12 -6.22
C LEU A 56 -4.64 -12.90 -7.42
N LEU A 57 -3.65 -12.33 -8.10
CA LEU A 57 -3.01 -12.96 -9.26
C LEU A 57 -1.97 -14.01 -8.83
N PRO A 58 -1.83 -15.12 -9.57
CA PRO A 58 -0.76 -16.06 -9.34
C PRO A 58 0.60 -15.44 -9.69
N ARG A 59 1.64 -15.76 -8.90
CA ARG A 59 3.00 -15.30 -9.15
C ARG A 59 3.53 -15.79 -10.49
N LEU A 60 3.98 -14.86 -11.32
CA LEU A 60 4.72 -15.11 -12.55
C LEU A 60 6.21 -15.23 -12.21
N HIS A 61 6.82 -16.36 -12.57
CA HIS A 61 8.27 -16.53 -12.44
C HIS A 61 8.99 -15.78 -13.55
N LEU A 62 10.16 -15.21 -13.24
CA LEU A 62 10.97 -14.45 -14.21
C LEU A 62 11.33 -15.27 -15.48
N SER A 63 11.52 -16.59 -15.35
CA SER A 63 11.79 -17.48 -16.49
C SER A 63 10.61 -17.63 -17.46
N GLN A 64 9.41 -17.28 -17.02
CA GLN A 64 8.17 -17.31 -17.80
C GLN A 64 7.78 -15.94 -18.34
N ASP A 65 8.53 -14.88 -17.98
CA ASP A 65 8.27 -13.53 -18.45
C ASP A 65 8.52 -13.44 -19.96
N GLN A 66 7.63 -12.71 -20.64
CA GLN A 66 7.64 -12.58 -22.09
C GLN A 66 7.72 -11.12 -22.49
N ARG A 67 8.12 -10.89 -23.75
CA ARG A 67 8.12 -9.55 -24.32
C ARG A 67 6.71 -8.97 -24.32
N ARG A 68 6.61 -7.73 -23.86
CA ARG A 68 5.35 -7.02 -23.67
C ARG A 68 5.09 -6.09 -24.85
N ARG A 69 3.81 -5.85 -25.13
CA ARG A 69 3.36 -5.07 -26.30
C ARG A 69 2.69 -3.77 -25.89
N THR A 70 2.03 -3.78 -24.75
CA THR A 70 1.37 -2.61 -24.18
C THR A 70 2.39 -1.85 -23.33
N LEU A 71 2.43 -0.52 -23.48
CA LEU A 71 3.29 0.32 -22.66
C LEU A 71 2.73 0.42 -21.23
N LEU A 72 1.50 0.90 -21.08
CA LEU A 72 0.91 1.21 -19.77
C LEU A 72 -0.46 0.58 -19.62
N TYR A 73 -0.68 -0.08 -18.48
CA TYR A 73 -1.94 -0.74 -18.16
C TYR A 73 -2.54 -0.22 -16.87
N PHE A 74 -3.84 0.04 -16.90
CA PHE A 74 -4.65 0.28 -15.73
C PHE A 74 -5.99 -0.42 -15.88
N ARG A 75 -6.36 -1.16 -14.85
CA ARG A 75 -7.72 -1.67 -14.72
C ARG A 75 -8.29 -1.45 -13.31
N GLY A 76 -9.44 -0.80 -13.24
CA GLY A 76 -10.11 -0.48 -11.99
C GLY A 76 -11.16 0.60 -12.15
N ALA A 77 -11.95 0.83 -11.09
CA ALA A 77 -13.00 1.84 -11.11
C ALA A 77 -12.43 3.22 -11.48
N LYS A 78 -12.99 3.84 -12.54
CA LYS A 78 -12.65 5.20 -12.97
C LYS A 78 -12.95 6.22 -11.87
N HIS A 79 -14.12 6.10 -11.26
CA HIS A 79 -14.61 6.99 -10.21
C HIS A 79 -14.46 6.35 -8.82
N ARG A 80 -13.87 7.09 -7.87
CA ARG A 80 -13.78 6.68 -6.46
C ARG A 80 -14.01 7.90 -5.56
N HIS A 81 -14.75 7.73 -4.47
CA HIS A 81 -15.05 8.83 -3.54
C HIS A 81 -13.77 9.42 -2.91
N ARG A 82 -13.76 10.74 -2.69
CA ARG A 82 -12.79 11.54 -1.89
C ARG A 82 -11.30 11.52 -2.25
N GLY A 83 -10.76 10.48 -2.90
CA GLY A 83 -9.37 10.42 -3.40
C GLY A 83 -9.24 10.19 -4.92
N GLY A 84 -10.35 10.05 -5.66
CA GLY A 84 -10.34 9.64 -7.07
C GLY A 84 -10.04 10.72 -8.12
N LEU A 85 -9.91 12.00 -7.74
CA LEU A 85 -9.79 13.11 -8.71
C LEU A 85 -8.57 12.98 -9.63
N ILE A 86 -7.45 12.47 -9.11
CA ILE A 86 -6.26 12.24 -9.92
C ILE A 86 -6.49 11.12 -10.94
N ARG A 87 -7.22 10.06 -10.55
CA ARG A 87 -7.52 8.93 -11.42
C ARG A 87 -8.42 9.34 -12.57
N GLU A 88 -9.42 10.16 -12.31
CA GLU A 88 -10.31 10.70 -13.35
C GLU A 88 -9.54 11.54 -14.37
N LYS A 89 -8.67 12.44 -13.90
CA LYS A 89 -7.83 13.25 -14.79
C LYS A 89 -6.82 12.40 -15.56
N LEU A 90 -6.20 11.41 -14.92
CA LEU A 90 -5.31 10.48 -15.61
C LEU A 90 -6.06 9.66 -16.66
N TRP A 91 -7.31 9.29 -16.38
CA TRP A 91 -8.17 8.63 -17.37
C TRP A 91 -8.38 9.49 -18.60
N GLU A 92 -8.72 10.77 -18.42
CA GLU A 92 -8.91 11.72 -19.53
C GLU A 92 -7.65 11.92 -20.37
N LEU A 93 -6.47 11.89 -19.73
CA LEU A 93 -5.19 12.09 -20.41
C LEU A 93 -4.65 10.84 -21.11
N LEU A 94 -5.04 9.64 -20.65
CA LEU A 94 -4.40 8.38 -21.04
C LEU A 94 -5.30 7.46 -21.89
N ALA A 95 -6.63 7.64 -21.85
CA ALA A 95 -7.56 6.71 -22.52
C ALA A 95 -7.36 6.62 -24.04
N ASP A 96 -6.92 7.70 -24.68
CA ASP A 96 -6.71 7.78 -26.13
C ASP A 96 -5.23 7.65 -26.55
N GLU A 97 -4.32 7.37 -25.61
CA GLU A 97 -2.90 7.22 -25.90
C GLU A 97 -2.58 5.84 -26.50
N PRO A 98 -1.76 5.77 -27.57
CA PRO A 98 -1.40 4.49 -28.17
C PRO A 98 -0.54 3.65 -27.20
N ASP A 99 -0.80 2.35 -27.23
CA ASP A 99 -0.21 1.33 -26.34
C ASP A 99 -0.54 1.53 -24.86
N VAL A 100 -1.60 2.28 -24.54
CA VAL A 100 -2.13 2.46 -23.19
C VAL A 100 -3.51 1.81 -23.08
N ILE A 101 -3.74 1.06 -22.01
CA ILE A 101 -5.03 0.43 -21.71
C ILE A 101 -5.56 1.01 -20.40
N MET A 102 -6.72 1.68 -20.49
CA MET A 102 -7.47 2.20 -19.34
C MET A 102 -8.87 1.57 -19.34
N GLU A 103 -9.11 0.61 -18.45
CA GLU A 103 -10.36 -0.15 -18.42
C GLU A 103 -10.99 -0.23 -17.02
N GLU A 104 -12.31 -0.36 -16.96
CA GLU A 104 -12.97 -0.59 -15.68
C GLU A 104 -12.77 -2.05 -15.24
N GLY A 105 -12.62 -2.25 -13.93
CA GLY A 105 -12.42 -3.58 -13.36
C GLY A 105 -13.73 -4.22 -12.91
N SER A 106 -13.85 -5.53 -13.11
CA SER A 106 -14.90 -6.37 -12.53
C SER A 106 -14.31 -7.31 -11.46
N PRO A 107 -15.05 -7.61 -10.37
CA PRO A 107 -14.59 -8.51 -9.32
C PRO A 107 -14.83 -10.00 -9.63
N ASP A 108 -15.19 -10.35 -10.87
CA ASP A 108 -15.49 -11.70 -11.30
C ASP A 108 -14.26 -12.43 -11.87
N ALA A 109 -14.41 -13.72 -12.15
CA ALA A 109 -13.33 -14.55 -12.69
C ALA A 109 -12.81 -14.03 -14.05
N MET A 110 -13.69 -13.45 -14.86
CA MET A 110 -13.33 -12.84 -16.14
C MET A 110 -12.44 -11.61 -15.91
N GLY A 111 -12.79 -10.76 -14.95
CA GLY A 111 -11.99 -9.61 -14.55
C GLY A 111 -10.60 -10.00 -14.06
N LEU A 112 -10.49 -11.13 -13.34
CA LEU A 112 -9.22 -11.69 -12.89
C LEU A 112 -8.36 -12.17 -14.06
N GLU A 113 -8.92 -12.94 -14.99
CA GLU A 113 -8.21 -13.42 -16.19
C GLU A 113 -7.73 -12.26 -17.06
N GLN A 114 -8.60 -11.28 -17.30
CA GLN A 114 -8.27 -10.09 -18.08
C GLN A 114 -7.21 -9.23 -17.38
N SER A 115 -7.26 -9.10 -16.05
CA SER A 115 -6.20 -8.42 -15.29
C SER A 115 -4.88 -9.19 -15.37
N THR A 116 -4.92 -10.52 -15.32
CA THR A 116 -3.74 -11.38 -15.50
C THR A 116 -3.09 -11.13 -16.86
N GLY A 117 -3.88 -11.22 -17.94
CA GLY A 117 -3.38 -11.03 -19.31
C GLY A 117 -2.90 -9.60 -19.55
N GLY A 118 -3.66 -8.61 -19.07
CA GLY A 118 -3.33 -7.20 -19.20
C GLY A 118 -2.03 -6.83 -18.49
N MET A 119 -1.85 -7.22 -17.22
CA MET A 119 -0.61 -6.92 -16.47
C MET A 119 0.59 -7.65 -17.06
N ARG A 120 0.46 -8.93 -17.42
CA ARG A 120 1.59 -9.73 -17.97
C ARG A 120 1.94 -9.33 -19.41
N GLY A 121 1.02 -8.69 -20.13
CA GLY A 121 1.23 -8.16 -21.49
C GLY A 121 1.75 -6.72 -21.53
N SER A 122 1.93 -6.06 -20.38
CA SER A 122 2.22 -4.63 -20.29
C SER A 122 3.53 -4.31 -19.55
N ASP A 123 4.31 -3.37 -20.09
CA ASP A 123 5.56 -2.95 -19.47
C ASP A 123 5.34 -2.36 -18.09
N PHE A 124 4.38 -1.44 -18.01
CA PHE A 124 4.08 -0.64 -16.84
C PHE A 124 2.64 -0.81 -16.38
N CYS A 125 2.43 -0.76 -15.06
CA CYS A 125 1.11 -0.79 -14.42
C CYS A 125 0.89 0.49 -13.63
N LEU A 126 -0.11 1.28 -14.02
CA LEU A 126 -0.41 2.55 -13.38
C LEU A 126 -0.96 2.33 -11.97
N HIS A 127 -0.39 3.03 -11.00
CA HIS A 127 -0.79 2.98 -9.60
C HIS A 127 -0.92 4.40 -9.03
N PRO A 128 -2.04 5.11 -9.30
CA PRO A 128 -2.29 6.37 -8.65
C PRO A 128 -2.71 6.12 -7.21
N ALA A 129 -2.11 6.85 -6.26
CA ALA A 129 -2.50 6.79 -4.86
C ALA A 129 -4.02 7.05 -4.73
N GLY A 130 -4.66 6.27 -3.86
CA GLY A 130 -6.07 6.41 -3.53
C GLY A 130 -6.28 6.49 -2.03
N ASP A 131 -7.48 6.13 -1.57
CA ASP A 131 -7.85 6.22 -0.15
C ASP A 131 -7.01 5.32 0.78
N THR A 132 -6.37 4.28 0.23
CA THR A 132 -5.47 3.39 0.98
C THR A 132 -4.04 3.48 0.45
N PRO A 133 -3.02 3.50 1.32
CA PRO A 133 -1.62 3.69 0.90
C PRO A 133 -1.08 2.58 0.00
N ALA A 134 -1.64 1.37 0.06
CA ALA A 134 -1.18 0.25 -0.75
C ALA A 134 -2.37 -0.58 -1.22
N SER A 135 -2.87 -0.40 -2.44
CA SER A 135 -3.99 -1.23 -2.93
C SER A 135 -3.52 -2.61 -3.41
N CYS A 136 -4.40 -3.63 -3.40
CA CYS A 136 -4.17 -4.96 -4.01
C CYS A 136 -3.49 -4.91 -5.39
N ARG A 137 -3.87 -3.94 -6.24
CA ARG A 137 -3.31 -3.76 -7.59
C ARG A 137 -1.79 -3.62 -7.62
N LEU A 138 -1.20 -2.99 -6.60
CA LEU A 138 0.26 -2.85 -6.52
C LEU A 138 0.91 -4.23 -6.40
N PHE A 139 0.38 -5.09 -5.52
CA PHE A 139 0.91 -6.43 -5.29
C PHE A 139 0.60 -7.36 -6.47
N ASP A 140 -0.57 -7.21 -7.11
CA ASP A 140 -0.89 -7.90 -8.36
C ASP A 140 0.11 -7.56 -9.49
N ALA A 141 0.51 -6.29 -9.60
CA ALA A 141 1.53 -5.85 -10.55
C ALA A 141 2.91 -6.45 -10.23
N ILE A 142 3.30 -6.42 -8.95
CA ILE A 142 4.57 -7.01 -8.46
C ILE A 142 4.64 -8.51 -8.80
N VAL A 143 3.59 -9.28 -8.47
CA VAL A 143 3.57 -10.73 -8.75
C VAL A 143 3.42 -11.05 -10.24
N SER A 144 2.98 -10.10 -11.06
CA SER A 144 2.90 -10.22 -12.53
C SER A 144 4.11 -9.66 -13.26
N LEU A 145 5.13 -9.18 -12.53
CA LEU A 145 6.32 -8.49 -13.06
C LEU A 145 5.98 -7.22 -13.88
N CYS A 146 4.78 -6.67 -13.77
CA CYS A 146 4.37 -5.44 -14.43
C CYS A 146 4.90 -4.24 -13.65
N ILE A 147 5.71 -3.37 -14.27
CA ILE A 147 6.47 -2.35 -13.55
C ILE A 147 5.53 -1.31 -12.95
N PRO A 148 5.40 -1.18 -11.61
CA PRO A 148 4.50 -0.22 -11.03
C PRO A 148 4.94 1.22 -11.36
N VAL A 149 3.99 2.03 -11.83
CA VAL A 149 4.14 3.48 -11.98
C VAL A 149 3.34 4.12 -10.86
N ILE A 150 4.01 4.43 -9.76
CA ILE A 150 3.41 4.94 -8.53
C ILE A 150 3.28 6.45 -8.66
N VAL A 151 2.03 6.92 -8.78
CA VAL A 151 1.73 8.35 -8.86
C VAL A 151 1.30 8.85 -7.50
N SER A 152 2.22 9.48 -6.77
CA SER A 152 1.98 10.08 -5.46
C SER A 152 3.10 11.02 -5.07
N ASP A 153 2.79 12.02 -4.23
CA ASP A 153 3.78 12.93 -3.64
C ASP A 153 4.23 12.49 -2.23
N SER A 154 3.46 11.63 -1.55
CA SER A 154 3.70 11.27 -0.14
C SER A 154 3.09 9.92 0.25
N ILE A 155 3.13 8.93 -0.66
CA ILE A 155 2.65 7.58 -0.35
C ILE A 155 3.64 6.87 0.57
N GLU A 156 3.10 6.15 1.55
CA GLU A 156 3.88 5.21 2.36
C GLU A 156 3.53 3.78 1.93
N LEU A 157 4.56 2.97 1.75
CA LEU A 157 4.45 1.61 1.25
C LEU A 157 4.85 0.58 2.33
N PRO A 158 4.32 -0.65 2.26
CA PRO A 158 4.70 -1.69 3.21
C PRO A 158 6.20 -1.98 3.15
N PHE A 159 6.77 -2.23 4.32
CA PHE A 159 8.16 -2.66 4.45
C PHE A 159 9.22 -1.66 3.97
N GLU A 160 8.91 -0.37 3.84
CA GLU A 160 9.89 0.69 3.56
C GLU A 160 11.10 0.63 4.53
N GLY A 161 12.31 0.77 3.99
CA GLY A 161 13.57 0.57 4.71
C GLY A 161 14.07 -0.88 4.72
N THR A 162 13.20 -1.86 4.40
CA THR A 162 13.59 -3.23 4.05
C THR A 162 13.50 -3.45 2.54
N VAL A 163 12.44 -2.92 1.93
CA VAL A 163 12.20 -2.92 0.48
C VAL A 163 12.38 -1.50 -0.03
N ASP A 164 13.30 -1.31 -0.96
CA ASP A 164 13.41 -0.07 -1.73
C ASP A 164 12.55 -0.20 -2.99
N TYR A 165 11.41 0.48 -3.01
CA TYR A 165 10.52 0.44 -4.17
C TYR A 165 11.14 1.09 -5.41
N SER A 166 12.07 2.05 -5.24
CA SER A 166 12.72 2.72 -6.36
C SER A 166 13.62 1.79 -7.19
N ASP A 167 13.98 0.63 -6.63
CA ASP A 167 14.73 -0.41 -7.33
C ASP A 167 13.90 -1.18 -8.37
N PHE A 168 12.58 -1.11 -8.31
CA PHE A 168 11.69 -1.89 -9.19
C PHE A 168 10.41 -1.16 -9.63
N SER A 169 10.20 0.10 -9.25
CA SER A 169 9.07 0.92 -9.67
C SER A 169 9.51 2.28 -10.21
N VAL A 170 8.60 2.95 -10.90
CA VAL A 170 8.77 4.34 -11.35
C VAL A 170 7.89 5.23 -10.48
N PHE A 171 8.50 6.15 -9.74
CA PHE A 171 7.76 7.15 -8.96
C PHE A 171 7.56 8.41 -9.78
N VAL A 172 6.33 8.92 -9.78
CA VAL A 172 5.96 10.14 -10.49
C VAL A 172 5.13 11.03 -9.58
N SER A 173 5.46 12.32 -9.51
CA SER A 173 4.64 13.27 -8.76
C SER A 173 3.26 13.43 -9.39
N ALA A 174 2.23 13.71 -8.57
CA ALA A 174 0.89 13.93 -9.09
C ALA A 174 0.87 15.09 -10.11
N ARG A 175 1.67 16.12 -9.85
CA ARG A 175 1.83 17.28 -10.74
C ARG A 175 2.38 16.91 -12.11
N GLU A 176 3.39 16.05 -12.17
CA GLU A 176 4.01 15.64 -13.44
C GLU A 176 3.12 14.69 -14.22
N ALA A 177 2.50 13.73 -13.54
CA ALA A 177 1.60 12.76 -14.18
C ALA A 177 0.38 13.44 -14.85
N LEU A 178 -0.06 14.57 -14.32
CA LEU A 178 -1.17 15.37 -14.86
C LEU A 178 -0.78 16.33 -15.99
N ARG A 179 0.50 16.38 -16.40
CA ARG A 179 0.92 17.13 -17.59
C ARG A 179 0.65 16.29 -18.83
N ALA A 180 -0.19 16.81 -19.73
CA ALA A 180 -0.56 16.13 -20.96
C ALA A 180 0.66 15.59 -21.73
N GLY A 181 0.61 14.30 -22.09
CA GLY A 181 1.67 13.58 -22.80
C GLY A 181 2.97 13.34 -22.02
N TRP A 182 3.19 13.97 -20.86
CA TRP A 182 4.45 13.85 -20.13
C TRP A 182 4.68 12.43 -19.61
N LEU A 183 3.67 11.82 -18.97
CA LEU A 183 3.79 10.49 -18.36
C LEU A 183 4.15 9.43 -19.41
N VAL A 184 3.42 9.41 -20.52
CA VAL A 184 3.65 8.44 -21.60
C VAL A 184 5.03 8.64 -22.23
N ASN A 185 5.44 9.89 -22.50
CA ASN A 185 6.77 10.18 -23.03
C ASN A 185 7.89 9.78 -22.06
N HIS A 186 7.68 9.98 -20.76
CA HIS A 186 8.61 9.55 -19.73
C HIS A 186 8.78 8.02 -19.73
N LEU A 187 7.68 7.26 -19.76
CA LEU A 187 7.72 5.79 -19.79
C LEU A 187 8.31 5.23 -21.09
N ARG A 188 8.03 5.87 -22.24
CA ARG A 188 8.65 5.53 -23.53
C ARG A 188 10.17 5.78 -23.52
N GLY A 189 10.64 6.73 -22.72
CA GLY A 189 12.06 7.03 -22.55
C GLY A 189 12.82 6.03 -21.68
N VAL A 190 12.13 5.16 -20.93
CA VAL A 190 12.77 4.10 -20.13
C VAL A 190 13.23 2.99 -21.07
N SER A 191 14.54 2.73 -21.11
CA SER A 191 15.13 1.73 -22.01
C SER A 191 14.73 0.31 -21.62
N GLU A 192 14.83 -0.63 -22.57
CA GLU A 192 14.54 -2.04 -22.32
C GLU A 192 15.47 -2.63 -21.24
N GLU A 193 16.75 -2.24 -21.22
CA GLU A 193 17.71 -2.68 -20.22
C GLU A 193 17.30 -2.27 -18.81
N GLU A 194 16.76 -1.06 -18.68
CA GLU A 194 16.25 -0.55 -17.41
C GLU A 194 14.96 -1.25 -17.01
N ARG A 195 14.02 -1.47 -17.94
CA ARG A 195 12.80 -2.25 -17.68
C ARG A 195 13.14 -3.65 -17.17
N ASP A 196 14.12 -4.30 -17.80
CA ASP A 196 14.58 -5.63 -17.40
C ASP A 196 15.30 -5.63 -16.04
N ARG A 197 16.03 -4.55 -15.72
CA ARG A 197 16.61 -4.37 -14.38
C ARG A 197 15.52 -4.28 -13.32
N LEU A 198 14.50 -3.44 -13.55
CA LEU A 198 13.37 -3.27 -12.64
C LEU A 198 12.63 -4.60 -12.43
N ARG A 199 12.34 -5.37 -13.50
CA ARG A 199 11.70 -6.70 -13.40
C ARG A 199 12.53 -7.72 -12.62
N ARG A 200 13.85 -7.77 -12.84
CA ARG A 200 14.74 -8.66 -12.08
C ARG A 200 14.73 -8.33 -10.59
N ASN A 201 14.74 -7.05 -10.25
CA ASN A 201 14.65 -6.61 -8.86
C ASN A 201 13.28 -6.94 -8.26
N MET A 202 12.20 -6.73 -9.02
CA MET A 202 10.84 -7.10 -8.63
C MET A 202 10.69 -8.58 -8.30
N ALA A 203 11.24 -9.45 -9.16
CA ALA A 203 11.20 -10.89 -8.97
C ALA A 203 11.86 -11.35 -7.66
N ARG A 204 12.86 -10.60 -7.16
CA ARG A 204 13.53 -10.88 -5.88
C ARG A 204 12.67 -10.53 -4.67
N VAL A 205 11.81 -9.52 -4.78
CA VAL A 205 10.97 -9.06 -3.66
C VAL A 205 9.58 -9.69 -3.65
N GLN A 206 9.14 -10.35 -4.72
CA GLN A 206 7.85 -11.05 -4.77
C GLN A 206 7.56 -11.93 -3.54
N PRO A 207 8.49 -12.78 -3.04
CA PRO A 207 8.23 -13.63 -1.87
C PRO A 207 7.92 -12.83 -0.59
N MET A 208 8.42 -11.60 -0.48
CA MET A 208 8.21 -10.74 0.69
C MET A 208 6.76 -10.33 0.89
N PHE A 209 5.93 -10.42 -0.16
CA PHE A 209 4.52 -10.07 -0.12
C PHE A 209 3.60 -11.29 -0.05
N GLU A 210 4.16 -12.49 0.10
CA GLU A 210 3.40 -13.73 0.22
C GLU A 210 3.01 -13.98 1.68
N TYR A 211 1.72 -14.16 1.91
CA TYR A 211 1.15 -14.49 3.22
C TYR A 211 1.13 -15.99 3.51
N ASP A 212 1.69 -16.81 2.61
CA ASP A 212 1.42 -18.24 2.61
C ASP A 212 1.68 -18.88 3.98
N ASN A 213 0.62 -19.51 4.48
CA ASN A 213 0.55 -20.18 5.77
C ASN A 213 0.19 -21.67 5.57
N GLY A 214 0.36 -22.28 4.39
CA GLY A 214 -0.05 -23.68 4.18
C GLY A 214 0.55 -24.33 2.94
N ASP A 215 0.88 -25.62 3.06
CA ASP A 215 1.54 -26.54 2.12
C ASP A 215 0.87 -26.79 0.74
N GLY A 216 0.18 -25.81 0.17
CA GLY A 216 -0.49 -25.93 -1.14
C GLY A 216 -1.82 -26.68 -1.11
N ASN A 217 -2.27 -27.17 0.05
CA ASN A 217 -3.53 -27.92 0.21
C ASN A 217 -4.65 -27.15 0.95
N GLY A 218 -4.56 -25.83 1.06
CA GLY A 218 -5.66 -25.00 1.58
C GLY A 218 -5.95 -25.12 3.08
N GLY A 219 -5.17 -25.93 3.82
CA GLY A 219 -5.15 -25.93 5.28
C GLY A 219 -4.02 -25.02 5.75
N GLY A 220 -4.35 -23.83 6.27
CA GLY A 220 -3.38 -22.82 6.73
C GLY A 220 -2.54 -23.22 7.95
N ILE A 221 -1.84 -24.36 7.89
CA ILE A 221 -0.94 -24.91 8.91
C ILE A 221 0.37 -25.35 8.23
N GLY A 222 1.06 -24.41 7.60
CA GLY A 222 2.41 -24.56 7.04
C GLY A 222 3.42 -23.68 7.78
N PRO A 223 4.72 -23.97 7.68
CA PRO A 223 5.75 -23.09 8.25
C PRO A 223 5.72 -21.73 7.56
N VAL A 224 5.64 -20.65 8.34
CA VAL A 224 5.70 -19.28 7.81
C VAL A 224 7.04 -19.07 7.11
N PRO A 225 7.07 -18.72 5.80
CA PRO A 225 8.30 -18.48 5.08
C PRO A 225 9.13 -17.40 5.77
N SER A 226 10.42 -17.67 6.03
CA SER A 226 11.31 -16.73 6.73
C SER A 226 11.39 -15.35 6.06
N ASP A 227 11.18 -15.31 4.75
CA ASP A 227 11.15 -14.10 3.92
C ASP A 227 9.74 -13.70 3.47
N GLY A 228 8.68 -14.25 4.08
CA GLY A 228 7.28 -13.93 3.74
C GLY A 228 6.72 -12.70 4.46
N ALA A 229 5.53 -12.26 4.04
CA ALA A 229 4.88 -11.05 4.52
C ALA A 229 4.70 -11.03 6.04
N VAL A 230 4.26 -12.14 6.64
CA VAL A 230 4.05 -12.24 8.09
C VAL A 230 5.33 -11.91 8.88
N ASN A 231 6.48 -12.41 8.45
CA ASN A 231 7.74 -12.13 9.14
C ASN A 231 8.20 -10.69 8.95
N HIS A 232 8.03 -10.11 7.75
CA HIS A 232 8.33 -8.70 7.52
C HIS A 232 7.41 -7.75 8.29
N ILE A 233 6.12 -8.12 8.48
CA ILE A 233 5.21 -7.39 9.38
C ILE A 233 5.74 -7.39 10.81
N TRP A 234 6.15 -8.55 11.34
CA TRP A 234 6.71 -8.63 12.69
C TRP A 234 8.03 -7.87 12.84
N LYS A 235 8.89 -7.87 11.81
CA LYS A 235 10.10 -7.03 11.79
C LYS A 235 9.74 -5.54 11.87
N LYS A 236 8.77 -5.07 11.07
CA LYS A 236 8.30 -3.68 11.12
C LYS A 236 7.67 -3.29 12.45
N VAL A 237 6.86 -4.17 13.03
CA VAL A 237 6.35 -3.98 14.39
C VAL A 237 7.53 -3.81 15.36
N HIS A 238 8.52 -4.69 15.31
CA HIS A 238 9.67 -4.64 16.20
C HIS A 238 10.48 -3.34 16.05
N GLU A 239 10.68 -2.85 14.82
CA GLU A 239 11.38 -1.60 14.53
C GLU A 239 10.66 -0.36 15.10
N LYS A 240 9.32 -0.33 15.07
CA LYS A 240 8.53 0.82 15.57
C LYS A 240 8.35 0.82 17.09
N LEU A 241 8.48 -0.32 17.76
CA LEU A 241 8.22 -0.46 19.20
C LEU A 241 9.00 0.54 20.09
N PRO A 242 10.31 0.77 19.91
CA PRO A 242 11.06 1.71 20.75
C PRO A 242 10.49 3.14 20.65
N MET A 243 10.22 3.63 19.44
CA MET A 243 9.68 4.97 19.22
C MET A 243 8.30 5.14 19.86
N ILE A 244 7.42 4.14 19.71
CA ILE A 244 6.09 4.14 20.33
C ILE A 244 6.21 4.16 21.86
N ARG A 245 7.09 3.32 22.43
CA ARG A 245 7.31 3.28 23.89
C ARG A 245 7.78 4.63 24.42
N GLU A 246 8.72 5.28 23.76
CA GLU A 246 9.16 6.60 24.16
C GLU A 246 8.06 7.67 24.00
N ALA A 247 7.26 7.60 22.94
CA ALA A 247 6.11 8.50 22.74
C ALA A 247 5.09 8.37 23.88
N LEU A 248 4.73 7.14 24.26
CA LEU A 248 3.84 6.87 25.40
C LEU A 248 4.43 7.39 26.73
N ILE A 249 5.74 7.25 26.94
CA ILE A 249 6.42 7.79 28.13
C ILE A 249 6.36 9.33 28.14
N ARG A 250 6.51 9.99 26.99
CA ARG A 250 6.40 11.45 26.87
C ARG A 250 4.98 11.92 27.16
N GLU A 251 3.97 11.25 26.62
CA GLU A 251 2.55 11.57 26.83
C GLU A 251 2.13 11.49 28.30
N LYS A 252 2.59 10.46 29.02
CA LYS A 252 2.33 10.31 30.48
C LYS A 252 2.84 11.47 31.33
N ARG A 253 3.82 12.25 30.85
CA ARG A 253 4.33 13.44 31.57
C ARG A 253 3.41 14.65 31.39
N THR A 254 2.60 14.67 30.34
CA THR A 254 1.77 15.82 29.95
C THR A 254 0.36 15.74 30.54
N THR A 255 -0.11 14.55 30.91
CA THR A 255 -1.39 14.36 31.63
C THR A 255 -1.24 14.73 33.11
N THR A 256 -1.42 16.02 33.44
CA THR A 256 -1.69 16.45 34.81
C THR A 256 -3.10 16.01 35.24
N PRO A 257 -3.32 15.60 36.50
CA PRO A 257 -4.67 15.40 37.04
C PRO A 257 -5.42 16.73 37.02
N GLU A 258 -6.74 16.66 36.83
CA GLU A 258 -7.66 17.79 36.74
C GLU A 258 -7.31 18.96 37.68
N GLY A 259 -7.24 20.18 37.11
CA GLY A 259 -7.19 21.44 37.88
C GLY A 259 -5.81 21.91 38.32
N GLY A 260 -5.03 22.47 37.37
CA GLY A 260 -3.82 23.22 37.72
C GLY A 260 -3.13 23.76 36.47
N ALA A 261 -3.30 25.05 36.21
CA ALA A 261 -2.66 25.72 35.07
C ALA A 261 -1.13 25.59 35.14
N ALA A 262 -0.55 24.77 34.26
CA ALA A 262 0.87 24.84 33.92
C ALA A 262 1.00 25.61 32.59
N LEU A 263 1.03 26.94 32.71
CA LEU A 263 1.53 27.83 31.66
C LEU A 263 2.99 27.46 31.38
N TRP A 264 3.23 26.71 30.31
CA TRP A 264 4.56 26.52 29.77
C TRP A 264 5.04 27.87 29.23
N ARG A 265 5.87 28.57 30.02
CA ARG A 265 6.66 29.69 29.49
C ARG A 265 7.63 29.12 28.47
N GLN A 266 7.36 29.39 27.20
CA GLN A 266 8.34 29.26 26.12
C GLN A 266 9.62 30.01 26.54
N CYS A 267 10.72 29.29 26.66
CA CYS A 267 12.03 29.92 26.57
C CYS A 267 12.22 30.31 25.11
N GLN A 268 12.02 31.59 24.80
CA GLN A 268 12.57 32.19 23.59
C GLN A 268 14.08 32.27 23.80
N CYS A 269 14.84 31.51 23.01
CA CYS A 269 16.26 31.75 22.86
C CYS A 269 16.43 32.95 21.92
N ILE A 270 17.12 33.98 22.42
CA ILE A 270 17.66 35.13 21.68
C ILE A 270 18.87 34.69 20.89
#